data_AF-A0A1H7B2C7-F1
#
_entry.id   AF-A0A1H7B2C7-F1
#
_cell.length_a   1.000
_cell.length_b   1.000
_cell.length_c   1.000
_cell.angle_alpha   90.00
_cell.angle_beta   90.00
_cell.angle_gamma   90.00
#
_symmetry.space_group_name_H-M   'P 1'
#
loop_
_entity.id
_entity.type
_entity.pdbx_description
1 polymer ?
#
loop_
_entity_poly.entity_id
_entity_poly.type
_entity_poly.pdbx_seq_one_letter_code
_entity_poly.pdbx_strand_id
1 'polypeptide(L)'
;MTAAKENALDEAHTSGIKSPARRATRAADVAQTMHKRCLMLAAMVAGLHLHGPVAFAQDASMLDERVTQETIADTICKPGYADTVSPPFDDLMAHKDRLLSERGIDPDHGTRYALDRRVPVVLGGSPDAPDNLDLLPWGGHRGERRKALLTAKLKRCVCEGRMSLSDAQAAIAGNWSAHYAGFGSAPCGDDRGVALGGNDGS
;
A
#
# COMPACT_ATOMS: atom_id res chain seq x y z
N MET A 1 -66.50 50.48 0.26
CA MET A 1 -66.46 49.48 -0.85
C MET A 1 -66.68 50.28 -2.11
N THR A 2 -65.66 50.67 -2.86
CA THR A 2 -64.97 49.81 -3.83
C THR A 2 -63.53 50.26 -4.05
N ALA A 3 -62.68 49.29 -4.37
CA ALA A 3 -61.24 49.39 -4.60
C ALA A 3 -60.89 50.07 -5.94
N ALA A 4 -59.71 50.69 -6.01
CA ALA A 4 -58.74 50.55 -7.12
C ALA A 4 -57.53 51.51 -6.99
N LYS A 5 -56.36 50.96 -7.32
CA LYS A 5 -55.20 51.57 -8.04
C LYS A 5 -54.32 52.61 -7.31
N GLU A 6 -53.05 52.27 -7.05
CA GLU A 6 -51.81 52.44 -7.88
C GLU A 6 -51.03 53.67 -7.37
N ASN A 7 -49.86 53.57 -6.73
CA ASN A 7 -48.48 53.22 -7.15
C ASN A 7 -47.62 54.44 -7.50
N ALA A 8 -46.32 54.34 -7.16
CA ALA A 8 -45.16 55.18 -7.55
C ALA A 8 -44.93 56.49 -6.75
N LEU A 9 -43.83 56.57 -5.98
CA LEU A 9 -42.52 57.20 -6.31
C LEU A 9 -42.63 58.73 -6.26
N ASP A 10 -41.84 59.46 -5.48
CA ASP A 10 -40.42 59.73 -5.70
C ASP A 10 -39.96 60.68 -4.58
N GLU A 11 -38.67 60.69 -4.21
CA GLU A 11 -38.00 61.87 -3.65
C GLU A 11 -36.48 61.64 -3.74
N ALA A 12 -35.82 62.46 -4.57
CA ALA A 12 -34.38 62.54 -4.69
C ALA A 12 -33.89 63.97 -4.40
N HIS A 13 -33.03 64.13 -3.39
CA HIS A 13 -32.17 65.31 -3.17
C HIS A 13 -31.17 64.98 -2.02
N THR A 14 -29.90 65.39 -1.91
CA THR A 14 -28.92 66.02 -2.79
C THR A 14 -27.54 65.91 -2.12
N SER A 15 -26.52 65.68 -2.96
CA SER A 15 -25.09 66.06 -2.92
C SER A 15 -24.28 66.16 -1.60
N GLY A 16 -23.12 65.49 -1.58
CA GLY A 16 -22.02 65.74 -0.64
C GLY A 16 -20.65 65.48 -1.27
N ILE A 17 -19.91 66.56 -1.50
CA ILE A 17 -18.59 66.68 -2.16
C ILE A 17 -17.50 65.87 -1.42
N LYS A 18 -16.62 65.13 -2.13
CA LYS A 18 -15.44 64.45 -1.55
C LYS A 18 -14.13 64.83 -2.26
N SER A 19 -13.23 65.48 -1.50
CA SER A 19 -11.90 65.97 -1.90
C SER A 19 -10.91 64.90 -2.41
N PRO A 20 -9.95 65.27 -3.28
CA PRO A 20 -9.03 64.36 -4.00
C PRO A 20 -7.83 63.81 -3.19
N ALA A 21 -7.64 64.21 -1.93
CA ALA A 21 -6.44 63.88 -1.14
C ALA A 21 -6.38 62.42 -0.59
N ARG A 22 -7.37 61.57 -0.85
CA ARG A 22 -7.44 60.18 -0.34
C ARG A 22 -6.91 59.11 -1.31
N ARG A 23 -6.47 59.48 -2.51
CA ARG A 23 -6.16 58.50 -3.58
C ARG A 23 -4.71 58.00 -3.61
N ALA A 24 -3.76 58.73 -3.05
CA ALA A 24 -2.32 58.40 -3.19
C ALA A 24 -1.82 57.33 -2.20
N THR A 25 -2.46 57.15 -1.03
CA THR A 25 -2.03 56.17 -0.03
C THR A 25 -2.61 54.77 -0.23
N ARG A 26 -3.58 54.57 -1.14
CA ARG A 26 -4.22 53.27 -1.37
C ARG A 26 -3.52 52.38 -2.41
N ALA A 27 -2.64 52.95 -3.24
CA ALA A 27 -1.96 52.22 -4.32
C ALA A 27 -0.72 51.44 -3.84
N ALA A 28 -0.02 51.92 -2.80
CA ALA A 28 1.17 51.27 -2.26
C ALA A 28 0.85 50.00 -1.44
N ASP A 29 -0.27 50.01 -0.70
CA ASP A 29 -0.70 48.87 0.12
C ASP A 29 -1.19 47.66 -0.71
N VAL A 30 -1.83 47.91 -1.86
CA VAL A 30 -2.35 46.85 -2.73
C VAL A 30 -1.21 46.07 -3.41
N ALA A 31 -0.13 46.76 -3.81
CA ALA A 31 1.02 46.14 -4.46
C ALA A 31 1.82 45.25 -3.49
N GLN A 32 2.02 45.68 -2.23
CA GLN A 32 2.73 44.89 -1.21
C GLN A 32 1.96 43.64 -0.77
N THR A 33 0.62 43.69 -0.75
CA THR A 33 -0.22 42.57 -0.33
C THR A 33 -0.31 41.46 -1.39
N MET A 34 -0.26 41.83 -2.67
CA MET A 34 -0.27 40.85 -3.78
C MET A 34 1.06 40.11 -3.94
N HIS A 35 2.19 40.79 -3.69
CA HIS A 35 3.53 40.18 -3.78
C HIS A 35 3.73 39.08 -2.71
N LYS A 36 3.28 39.33 -1.48
CA LYS A 36 3.33 38.34 -0.37
C LYS A 36 2.41 37.14 -0.60
N ARG A 37 1.25 37.34 -1.24
CA ARG A 37 0.30 36.27 -1.59
C ARG A 37 0.79 35.37 -2.72
N CYS A 38 1.44 35.93 -3.75
CA CYS A 38 2.06 35.13 -4.82
C CYS A 38 3.25 34.29 -4.31
N LEU A 39 4.10 34.83 -3.43
CA LEU A 39 5.23 34.11 -2.85
C LEU A 39 4.78 32.95 -1.93
N MET A 40 3.71 33.12 -1.15
CA MET A 40 3.14 32.04 -0.32
C MET A 40 2.49 30.92 -1.14
N LEU A 41 1.85 31.23 -2.28
CA LEU A 41 1.26 30.22 -3.17
C LEU A 41 2.33 29.43 -3.93
N ALA A 42 3.42 30.07 -4.37
CA ALA A 42 4.53 29.38 -5.04
C ALA A 42 5.26 28.38 -4.10
N ALA A 43 5.40 28.71 -2.81
CA ALA A 43 6.00 27.82 -1.82
C ALA A 43 5.14 26.59 -1.50
N MET A 44 3.80 26.71 -1.50
CA MET A 44 2.91 25.55 -1.30
C MET A 44 2.90 24.58 -2.49
N VAL A 45 3.01 25.08 -3.73
CA VAL A 45 3.11 24.21 -4.91
C VAL A 45 4.46 23.48 -4.96
N ALA A 46 5.55 24.14 -4.58
CA ALA A 46 6.88 23.51 -4.51
C ALA A 46 7.02 22.48 -3.36
N GLY A 47 6.33 22.69 -2.23
CA GLY A 47 6.37 21.77 -1.08
C GLY A 47 5.60 20.46 -1.29
N LEU A 48 4.66 20.42 -2.24
CA LEU A 48 3.84 19.22 -2.50
C LEU A 48 4.53 18.20 -3.42
N HIS A 49 5.63 18.56 -4.08
CA HIS A 49 6.38 17.67 -4.98
C HIS A 49 7.49 16.85 -4.30
N LEU A 50 7.66 16.96 -2.97
CA LEU A 50 8.67 16.20 -2.21
C LEU A 50 8.11 14.99 -1.44
N HIS A 51 6.97 14.44 -1.85
CA HIS A 51 6.58 13.09 -1.48
C HIS A 51 7.00 12.14 -2.61
N GLY A 52 8.31 11.94 -2.74
CA GLY A 52 8.79 10.78 -3.50
C GLY A 52 8.17 9.52 -2.90
N PRO A 53 7.68 8.55 -3.70
CA PRO A 53 7.23 7.30 -3.15
C PRO A 53 8.38 6.71 -2.34
N VAL A 54 8.17 6.54 -1.04
CA VAL A 54 9.03 5.70 -0.23
C VAL A 54 8.81 4.31 -0.78
N ALA A 55 9.64 3.93 -1.74
CA ALA A 55 9.81 2.54 -2.10
C ALA A 55 10.36 1.89 -0.82
N PHE A 56 9.48 1.30 -0.02
CA PHE A 56 9.91 0.25 0.87
C PHE A 56 10.50 -0.80 -0.07
N ALA A 57 11.83 -0.75 -0.24
CA ALA A 57 12.55 -1.91 -0.70
C ALA A 57 12.09 -3.02 0.24
N GLN A 58 11.33 -3.97 -0.30
CA GLN A 58 11.12 -5.25 0.36
C GLN A 58 12.50 -5.69 0.82
N ASP A 59 12.63 -6.10 2.08
CA ASP A 59 13.93 -6.47 2.61
C ASP A 59 14.50 -7.60 1.74
N ALA A 60 15.44 -7.24 0.86
CA ALA A 60 15.92 -8.11 -0.18
C ALA A 60 16.60 -9.34 0.42
N SER A 61 17.09 -9.23 1.66
CA SER A 61 17.66 -10.35 2.42
C SER A 61 16.68 -11.51 2.60
N MET A 62 15.37 -11.24 2.63
CA MET A 62 14.34 -12.25 2.83
C MET A 62 13.87 -12.92 1.53
N LEU A 63 14.28 -12.44 0.35
CA LEU A 63 13.78 -12.88 -0.94
C LEU A 63 14.76 -13.83 -1.63
N ASP A 64 14.22 -14.70 -2.50
CA ASP A 64 15.00 -15.60 -3.34
C ASP A 64 15.24 -14.94 -4.71
N GLU A 65 16.50 -14.62 -5.02
CA GLU A 65 16.89 -13.96 -6.28
C GLU A 65 16.51 -14.76 -7.54
N ARG A 66 16.29 -16.08 -7.42
CA ARG A 66 15.82 -16.93 -8.52
C ARG A 66 14.37 -16.63 -8.90
N VAL A 67 13.59 -16.05 -7.98
CA VAL A 67 12.15 -15.82 -8.14
C VAL A 67 11.90 -14.33 -8.38
N THR A 68 11.71 -13.98 -9.64
CA THR A 68 11.31 -12.64 -10.08
C THR A 68 9.96 -12.74 -10.80
N GLN A 69 9.36 -11.59 -11.13
CA GLN A 69 8.12 -11.55 -11.89
C GLN A 69 8.23 -12.27 -13.24
N GLU A 70 9.42 -12.25 -13.85
CA GLU A 70 9.73 -12.87 -15.13
C GLU A 70 9.93 -14.39 -15.01
N THR A 71 10.40 -14.88 -13.86
CA THR A 71 10.72 -16.30 -13.65
C THR A 71 9.61 -17.10 -12.96
N ILE A 72 8.49 -16.47 -12.56
CA ILE A 72 7.41 -17.15 -11.79
C ILE A 72 6.88 -18.40 -12.50
N ALA A 73 6.84 -18.42 -13.83
CA ALA A 73 6.33 -19.53 -14.62
C ALA A 73 7.19 -20.80 -14.45
N ASP A 74 8.51 -20.63 -14.36
CA ASP A 74 9.49 -21.71 -14.21
C ASP A 74 9.84 -22.02 -12.75
N THR A 75 9.45 -21.12 -11.83
CA THR A 75 9.71 -21.23 -10.38
C THR A 75 8.42 -21.52 -9.62
N ILE A 76 7.86 -20.54 -8.90
CA ILE A 76 6.77 -20.74 -7.94
C ILE A 76 5.49 -21.29 -8.57
N CYS A 77 5.25 -21.07 -9.86
CA CYS A 77 4.09 -21.62 -10.57
C CYS A 77 4.29 -23.04 -11.08
N LYS A 78 5.51 -23.55 -11.08
CA LYS A 78 5.83 -24.94 -11.39
C LYS A 78 5.48 -25.86 -10.20
N PRO A 79 4.71 -26.94 -10.41
CA PRO A 79 4.45 -27.93 -9.36
C PRO A 79 5.77 -28.50 -8.80
N GLY A 80 5.85 -28.59 -7.47
CA GLY A 80 7.03 -29.14 -6.76
C GLY A 80 8.22 -28.19 -6.61
N TYR A 81 8.18 -26.94 -7.12
CA TYR A 81 9.31 -26.01 -7.01
C TYR A 81 9.80 -25.84 -5.57
N ALA A 82 8.90 -25.64 -4.61
CA ALA A 82 9.27 -25.46 -3.21
C ALA A 82 10.08 -26.65 -2.66
N ASP A 83 9.76 -27.88 -3.07
CA ASP A 83 10.47 -29.08 -2.63
C ASP A 83 11.89 -29.15 -3.21
N THR A 84 12.10 -28.56 -4.40
CA THR A 84 13.42 -28.54 -5.05
C THR A 84 14.41 -27.56 -4.43
N VAL A 85 13.91 -26.55 -3.70
CA VAL A 85 14.75 -25.49 -3.13
C VAL A 85 14.73 -25.44 -1.61
N SER A 86 13.84 -26.21 -0.96
CA SER A 86 13.76 -26.22 0.50
C SER A 86 14.95 -26.98 1.11
N PRO A 87 15.54 -26.45 2.20
CA PRO A 87 16.51 -27.18 2.98
C PRO A 87 15.97 -28.51 3.49
N PRO A 88 16.86 -29.46 3.82
CA PRO A 88 16.50 -30.66 4.56
C PRO A 88 15.65 -30.35 5.79
N PHE A 89 14.70 -31.23 6.08
CA PHE A 89 13.79 -31.06 7.22
C PHE A 89 14.54 -30.92 8.55
N ASP A 90 15.62 -31.69 8.75
CA ASP A 90 16.41 -31.67 9.98
C ASP A 90 17.07 -30.30 10.21
N ASP A 91 17.54 -29.64 9.15
CA ASP A 91 18.12 -28.29 9.25
C ASP A 91 17.06 -27.25 9.66
N LEU A 92 15.83 -27.39 9.15
CA LEU A 92 14.71 -26.54 9.53
C LEU A 92 14.32 -26.77 10.99
N MET A 93 14.29 -28.02 11.47
CA MET A 93 13.97 -28.31 12.87
C MET A 93 15.07 -27.82 13.82
N ALA A 94 16.34 -27.99 13.46
CA ALA A 94 17.45 -27.43 14.23
C ALA A 94 17.38 -25.89 14.32
N HIS A 95 16.97 -25.21 13.24
CA HIS A 95 16.74 -23.77 13.28
C HIS A 95 15.57 -23.39 14.18
N LYS A 96 14.45 -24.12 14.08
CA LYS A 96 13.28 -23.91 14.94
C LYS A 96 13.64 -24.06 16.42
N ASP A 97 14.40 -25.08 16.79
CA ASP A 97 14.81 -25.33 18.17
C ASP A 97 15.70 -24.21 18.71
N ARG A 98 16.58 -23.67 17.87
CA ARG A 98 17.39 -22.49 18.21
C ARG A 98 16.51 -21.28 18.51
N LEU A 99 15.54 -20.97 17.65
CA LEU A 99 14.61 -19.84 17.86
C LEU A 99 13.76 -20.03 19.13
N LEU A 100 13.36 -21.27 19.44
CA LEU A 100 12.62 -21.57 20.68
C LEU A 100 13.50 -21.29 21.91
N SER A 101 14.76 -21.76 21.88
CA SER A 101 15.74 -21.52 22.94
C SER A 101 16.03 -20.03 23.12
N GLU A 102 16.24 -19.28 22.03
CA GLU A 102 16.51 -17.84 22.05
C GLU A 102 15.35 -17.03 22.68
N ARG A 103 14.11 -17.51 22.57
CA ARG A 103 12.93 -16.88 23.17
C ARG A 103 12.59 -17.40 24.56
N GLY A 104 13.38 -18.32 25.10
CA GLY A 104 13.09 -18.96 26.39
C GLY A 104 11.78 -19.76 26.38
N ILE A 105 11.38 -20.28 25.21
CA ILE A 105 10.19 -21.13 25.08
C ILE A 105 10.59 -22.56 25.42
N ASP A 106 9.87 -23.15 26.37
CA ASP A 106 10.04 -24.55 26.73
C ASP A 106 9.86 -25.48 25.50
N PRO A 107 10.77 -26.42 25.23
CA PRO A 107 10.62 -27.42 24.17
C PRO A 107 9.29 -28.18 24.20
N ASP A 108 8.71 -28.42 25.39
CA ASP A 108 7.39 -29.06 25.55
C ASP A 108 6.24 -28.22 24.97
N HIS A 109 6.49 -26.93 24.76
CA HIS A 109 5.59 -26.00 24.08
C HIS A 109 5.97 -25.76 22.62
N GLY A 110 7.05 -26.36 22.10
CA GLY A 110 7.54 -26.17 20.73
C GLY A 110 6.53 -26.57 19.65
N THR A 111 5.62 -27.51 19.94
CA THR A 111 4.53 -27.90 19.02
C THR A 111 3.46 -26.81 18.85
N ARG A 112 3.41 -25.82 19.75
CA ARG A 112 2.51 -24.67 19.66
C ARG A 112 2.99 -23.62 18.66
N TYR A 113 4.20 -23.78 18.12
CA TYR A 113 4.82 -22.87 17.18
C TYR A 113 5.24 -23.61 15.90
N ALA A 114 5.06 -22.95 14.76
CA ALA A 114 5.67 -23.33 13.50
C ALA A 114 6.97 -22.54 13.30
N LEU A 115 7.92 -23.13 12.56
CA LEU A 115 8.92 -22.34 11.87
C LEU A 115 8.23 -21.64 10.70
N ASP A 116 8.16 -20.33 10.77
CA ASP A 116 7.52 -19.48 9.77
C ASP A 116 8.56 -18.86 8.86
N ARG A 117 8.16 -18.67 7.60
CA ARG A 117 8.87 -17.79 6.67
C ARG A 117 8.08 -16.52 6.48
N ARG A 118 8.63 -15.35 6.81
CA ARG A 118 7.96 -14.04 6.65
C ARG A 118 7.38 -13.91 5.24
N VAL A 119 8.19 -14.21 4.22
CA VAL A 119 7.79 -14.48 2.85
C VAL A 119 7.92 -15.98 2.56
N PRO A 120 6.82 -16.70 2.29
CA PRO A 120 6.87 -18.13 1.94
C PRO A 120 7.62 -18.39 0.62
N VAL A 121 8.26 -19.56 0.50
CA VAL A 121 9.00 -19.99 -0.72
C VAL A 121 8.14 -19.92 -1.97
N VAL A 122 6.86 -20.30 -1.86
CA VAL A 122 5.90 -20.26 -2.98
C VAL A 122 5.46 -18.84 -3.38
N LEU A 123 5.98 -17.81 -2.71
CA LEU A 123 5.86 -16.39 -3.04
C LEU A 123 7.25 -15.74 -3.22
N GLY A 124 8.29 -16.54 -3.47
CA GLY A 124 9.64 -16.04 -3.75
C GLY A 124 10.44 -15.61 -2.53
N GLY A 125 10.06 -16.06 -1.33
CA GLY A 125 10.91 -15.87 -0.16
C GLY A 125 12.10 -16.84 -0.15
N SER A 126 13.22 -16.38 0.37
CA SER A 126 14.42 -17.19 0.56
C SER A 126 14.11 -18.41 1.46
N PRO A 127 14.57 -19.60 1.09
CA PRO A 127 14.18 -20.81 1.79
C PRO A 127 14.89 -20.96 3.15
N ASP A 128 16.02 -20.29 3.36
CA ASP A 128 16.90 -20.44 4.53
C ASP A 128 17.49 -19.12 5.08
N ALA A 129 17.20 -17.96 4.46
CA ALA A 129 17.67 -16.67 4.98
C ALA A 129 17.23 -16.47 6.44
N PRO A 130 18.15 -16.18 7.37
CA PRO A 130 17.82 -15.97 8.78
C PRO A 130 16.76 -14.89 9.00
N ASP A 131 16.85 -13.77 8.26
CA ASP A 131 15.90 -12.66 8.38
C ASP A 131 14.49 -13.01 7.86
N ASN A 132 14.38 -14.07 7.03
CA ASN A 132 13.09 -14.60 6.60
C ASN A 132 12.49 -15.60 7.59
N LEU A 133 13.24 -16.08 8.60
CA LEU A 133 12.80 -17.14 9.51
C LEU A 133 12.37 -16.60 10.87
N ASP A 134 11.22 -17.06 11.36
CA ASP A 134 10.66 -16.66 12.65
C ASP A 134 9.85 -17.83 13.26
N LEU A 135 9.37 -17.67 14.50
CA LEU A 135 8.34 -18.53 15.08
C LEU A 135 6.98 -17.86 14.99
N LEU A 136 6.00 -18.62 14.49
CA LEU A 136 4.60 -18.21 14.45
C LEU A 136 3.75 -19.20 15.26
N PRO A 137 2.75 -18.75 16.02
CA PRO A 137 1.81 -19.67 16.65
C PRO A 137 1.19 -20.62 15.63
N TRP A 138 1.02 -21.89 15.97
CA TRP A 138 0.46 -22.88 15.06
C TRP A 138 -0.99 -22.55 14.68
N GLY A 139 -1.78 -22.10 15.67
CA GLY A 139 -3.19 -21.79 15.55
C GLY A 139 -3.55 -20.33 15.85
N GLY A 140 -4.84 -20.02 15.77
CA GLY A 140 -5.37 -18.67 16.04
C GLY A 140 -5.52 -17.79 14.79
N HIS A 141 -5.89 -16.53 15.00
CA HIS A 141 -6.14 -15.56 13.92
C HIS A 141 -4.86 -15.08 13.22
N ARG A 142 -3.71 -15.16 13.92
CA ARG A 142 -2.37 -14.84 13.41
C ARG A 142 -1.49 -16.08 13.28
N GLY A 143 -2.10 -17.27 13.27
CA GLY A 143 -1.35 -18.52 13.28
C GLY A 143 -1.01 -19.04 11.88
N GLU A 144 -0.06 -19.96 11.84
CA GLU A 144 0.48 -20.56 10.62
C GLU A 144 -0.60 -21.17 9.74
N ARG A 145 -1.58 -21.87 10.31
CA ARG A 145 -2.68 -22.46 9.53
C ARG A 145 -3.43 -21.44 8.67
N ARG A 146 -3.60 -20.20 9.15
CA ARG A 146 -4.24 -19.14 8.35
C ARG A 146 -3.27 -18.54 7.35
N LYS A 147 -2.01 -18.31 7.76
CA LYS A 147 -0.98 -17.80 6.86
C LYS A 147 -0.78 -18.73 5.66
N ALA A 148 -0.76 -20.05 5.86
CA ALA A 148 -0.68 -21.05 4.80
C ALA A 148 -1.86 -20.95 3.81
N LEU A 149 -3.09 -20.78 4.30
CA LEU A 149 -4.27 -20.58 3.44
C LEU A 149 -4.18 -19.29 2.62
N LEU A 150 -3.73 -18.19 3.24
CA LEU A 150 -3.51 -16.94 2.55
C LEU A 150 -2.43 -17.08 1.47
N THR A 151 -1.32 -17.72 1.82
CA THR A 151 -0.19 -18.00 0.93
C THR A 151 -0.64 -18.76 -0.32
N ALA A 152 -1.46 -19.81 -0.16
CA ALA A 152 -2.00 -20.57 -1.28
C ALA A 152 -2.88 -19.71 -2.21
N LYS A 153 -3.68 -18.80 -1.65
CA LYS A 153 -4.51 -17.87 -2.44
C LYS A 153 -3.67 -16.86 -3.21
N LEU A 154 -2.70 -16.22 -2.54
CA LEU A 154 -1.79 -15.26 -3.17
C LEU A 154 -0.99 -15.90 -4.29
N LYS A 155 -0.45 -17.11 -4.05
CA LYS A 155 0.27 -17.89 -5.07
C LYS A 155 -0.61 -18.08 -6.32
N ARG A 156 -1.87 -18.48 -6.13
CA ARG A 156 -2.82 -18.64 -7.23
C ARG A 156 -3.04 -17.33 -8.00
N CYS A 157 -3.23 -16.21 -7.30
CA CYS A 157 -3.38 -14.89 -7.95
C CYS A 157 -2.17 -14.55 -8.83
N VAL A 158 -0.96 -14.77 -8.31
CA VAL A 158 0.29 -14.51 -9.03
C VAL A 158 0.41 -15.40 -10.26
N CYS A 159 0.17 -16.71 -10.12
CA CYS A 159 0.28 -17.66 -11.22
C CYS A 159 -0.82 -17.53 -12.28
N GLU A 160 -1.96 -16.92 -11.95
CA GLU A 160 -3.01 -16.55 -12.90
C GLU A 160 -2.79 -15.17 -13.52
N GLY A 161 -1.73 -14.45 -13.14
CA GLY A 161 -1.43 -13.10 -13.63
C GLY A 161 -2.38 -12.01 -13.11
N ARG A 162 -3.19 -12.31 -12.09
CA ARG A 162 -4.16 -11.37 -11.50
C ARG A 162 -3.56 -10.49 -10.41
N MET A 163 -2.35 -10.77 -9.97
CA MET A 163 -1.62 -10.01 -8.95
C MET A 163 -0.12 -10.08 -9.26
N SER A 164 0.62 -8.99 -9.04
CA SER A 164 2.08 -9.02 -9.17
C SER A 164 2.71 -9.82 -8.03
N LEU A 165 3.88 -10.42 -8.29
CA LEU A 165 4.66 -11.10 -7.26
C LEU A 165 4.97 -10.14 -6.09
N SER A 166 5.35 -8.90 -6.39
CA SER A 166 5.66 -7.87 -5.40
C SER A 166 4.47 -7.52 -4.50
N ASP A 167 3.25 -7.45 -5.05
CA ASP A 167 2.05 -7.18 -4.27
C ASP A 167 1.74 -8.35 -3.32
N ALA A 168 1.89 -9.59 -3.80
CA ALA A 168 1.72 -10.78 -2.98
C ALA A 168 2.75 -10.86 -1.84
N GLN A 169 4.01 -10.52 -2.13
CA GLN A 169 5.07 -10.44 -1.13
C GLN A 169 4.80 -9.34 -0.09
N ALA A 170 4.36 -8.15 -0.53
CA ALA A 170 3.98 -7.05 0.36
C ALA A 170 2.82 -7.45 1.29
N ALA A 171 1.81 -8.10 0.72
CA ALA A 171 0.64 -8.56 1.44
C ALA A 171 0.98 -9.56 2.55
N ILE A 172 1.89 -10.51 2.28
CA ILE A 172 2.23 -11.57 3.23
C ILE A 172 3.29 -11.17 4.25
N ALA A 173 4.28 -10.33 3.87
CA ALA A 173 5.33 -9.85 4.76
C ALA A 173 4.83 -8.76 5.73
N GLY A 174 3.80 -7.99 5.31
CA GLY A 174 3.17 -6.96 6.13
C GLY A 174 2.26 -7.52 7.21
N ASN A 175 1.31 -6.72 7.68
CA ASN A 175 0.31 -7.15 8.66
C ASN A 175 -0.80 -8.01 8.01
N TRP A 176 -0.42 -9.12 7.39
CA TRP A 176 -1.29 -10.05 6.68
C TRP A 176 -2.50 -10.47 7.52
N SER A 177 -2.31 -10.63 8.83
CA SER A 177 -3.35 -11.07 9.76
C SER A 177 -4.48 -10.06 9.92
N ALA A 178 -4.18 -8.75 9.84
CA ALA A 178 -5.20 -7.70 9.90
C ALA A 178 -6.06 -7.64 8.64
N HIS A 179 -5.49 -8.04 7.50
CA HIS A 179 -6.17 -7.97 6.19
C HIS A 179 -6.71 -9.32 5.73
N TYR A 180 -6.59 -10.38 6.54
CA TYR A 180 -6.97 -11.74 6.20
C TYR A 180 -8.40 -11.87 5.64
N ALA A 181 -9.35 -11.13 6.24
CA ALA A 181 -10.75 -11.13 5.79
C ALA A 181 -10.93 -10.60 4.36
N GLY A 182 -10.14 -9.59 3.94
CA GLY A 182 -10.17 -9.06 2.58
C GLY A 182 -9.76 -10.08 1.53
N PHE A 183 -8.77 -10.94 1.85
CA PHE A 183 -8.37 -12.08 1.02
C PHE A 183 -9.38 -13.24 1.04
N GLY A 184 -10.42 -13.17 1.88
CA GLY A 184 -11.54 -14.09 1.90
C GLY A 184 -12.45 -13.95 0.67
N SER A 185 -12.69 -12.71 0.24
CA SER A 185 -13.74 -12.38 -0.73
C SER A 185 -13.22 -12.15 -2.15
N ALA A 186 -12.04 -11.54 -2.30
CA ALA A 186 -11.44 -11.28 -3.61
C ALA A 186 -9.91 -11.15 -3.45
N PRO A 187 -9.18 -12.27 -3.30
CA PRO A 187 -7.77 -12.22 -2.94
C PRO A 187 -6.86 -11.58 -4.00
N CYS A 188 -7.34 -11.44 -5.24
CA CYS A 188 -6.54 -10.94 -6.35
C CYS A 188 -6.94 -9.53 -6.84
N GLY A 189 -7.92 -8.87 -6.23
CA GLY A 189 -8.51 -7.66 -6.80
C GLY A 189 -9.32 -7.94 -8.08
N ASP A 190 -10.22 -7.02 -8.43
CA ASP A 190 -11.24 -7.19 -9.47
C ASP A 190 -10.64 -7.13 -10.89
N ASP A 191 -11.15 -7.95 -11.83
CA ASP A 191 -10.64 -8.21 -13.19
C ASP A 191 -10.71 -7.01 -14.19
N ARG A 192 -10.54 -5.76 -13.75
CA ARG A 192 -10.60 -4.58 -14.65
C ARG A 192 -9.33 -3.74 -14.57
N GLY A 193 -8.29 -4.20 -15.27
CA GLY A 193 -7.03 -3.46 -15.37
C GLY A 193 -6.25 -3.63 -16.67
N VAL A 194 -6.73 -4.38 -17.67
CA VAL A 194 -6.04 -4.53 -18.96
C VAL A 194 -7.05 -4.42 -20.10
N ALA A 195 -7.51 -3.20 -20.35
CA ALA A 195 -7.92 -2.83 -21.70
C ALA A 195 -6.63 -2.65 -22.51
N LEU A 196 -6.14 -3.74 -23.12
CA LEU A 196 -5.25 -3.60 -24.27
C LEU A 196 -6.08 -2.96 -25.38
N GLY A 197 -5.88 -1.65 -25.56
CA GLY A 197 -6.32 -0.93 -26.74
C GLY A 197 -5.64 -1.52 -27.96
N GLY A 198 -6.27 -2.51 -28.58
CA GLY A 198 -5.99 -2.93 -29.95
C GLY A 198 -6.76 -2.02 -30.89
N ASN A 199 -6.11 -0.92 -31.28
CA ASN A 199 -6.55 -0.06 -32.36
C ASN A 199 -5.85 -0.54 -33.64
N ASP A 200 -6.45 -1.47 -34.36
CA ASP A 200 -6.04 -1.78 -35.74
C ASP A 200 -7.25 -1.62 -36.66
N GLY A 201 -7.36 -0.41 -37.20
CA GLY A 201 -8.06 -0.18 -38.45
C GLY A 201 -7.09 -0.35 -39.61
N SER A 202 -7.42 -1.26 -40.53
CA SER A 202 -7.31 -1.14 -41.99
C SER A 202 -7.99 -2.32 -42.65
#